data_AF-A0A2W6ARM1-F1
#
_entry.id   AF-A0A2W6ARM1-F1
#
_cell.length_a   1.000
_cell.length_b   1.000
_cell.length_c   1.000
_cell.angle_alpha   90.00
_cell.angle_beta   90.00
_cell.angle_gamma   90.00
#
_symmetry.space_group_name_H-M   'P 1'
#
loop_
_entity.id
_entity.type
_entity.pdbx_description
1 polymer ?
#
loop_
_entity_poly.entity_id
_entity_poly.type
_entity_poly.pdbx_seq_one_letter_code
_entity_poly.pdbx_strand_id
1 'polypeptide(L)'
;MDTTRTTTSKRRRLLVAGVASLALVAIPSAAGALTPDVKPTPPGTAVAIKTGPGDQTEPHVSGNLVSYTDLSVIPSQIRYHDLATNTDTAIPSLPDGGRDQSSAVSGTTVVYSHFPP
;
A
#
# COMPACT_ATOMS: atom_id res chain seq x y z
N MET A 1 53.02 -20.58 -82.99
CA MET A 1 51.85 -20.13 -83.75
C MET A 1 50.65 -20.89 -83.20
N ASP A 2 49.59 -20.15 -82.94
CA ASP A 2 48.24 -20.60 -82.62
C ASP A 2 47.87 -20.95 -81.18
N THR A 3 47.22 -19.95 -80.60
CA THR A 3 46.37 -19.89 -79.42
C THR A 3 45.12 -20.74 -79.63
N THR A 4 44.68 -21.54 -78.67
CA THR A 4 43.25 -21.90 -78.59
C THR A 4 42.74 -21.96 -77.16
N ARG A 5 41.94 -20.93 -76.88
CA ARG A 5 41.13 -20.70 -75.71
C ARG A 5 39.86 -21.58 -75.77
N THR A 6 39.20 -21.67 -74.62
CA THR A 6 37.75 -21.89 -74.42
C THR A 6 37.40 -23.38 -74.31
N THR A 7 36.90 -23.85 -73.17
CA THR A 7 35.48 -23.67 -72.84
C THR A 7 35.13 -24.02 -71.39
N THR A 8 34.16 -23.25 -70.92
CA THR A 8 33.37 -23.30 -69.70
C THR A 8 32.87 -24.70 -69.31
N SER A 9 32.97 -25.05 -68.02
CA SER A 9 32.18 -26.13 -67.42
C SER A 9 31.93 -25.85 -65.93
N LYS A 10 30.65 -25.76 -65.56
CA LYS A 10 30.13 -25.46 -64.22
C LYS A 10 30.53 -26.57 -63.23
N ARG A 11 31.06 -26.19 -62.06
CA ARG A 11 31.20 -27.11 -60.91
C ARG A 11 30.42 -26.58 -59.71
N ARG A 12 29.39 -27.34 -59.33
CA ARG A 12 28.62 -27.18 -58.09
C ARG A 12 29.54 -27.36 -56.88
N ARG A 13 29.45 -26.46 -55.91
CA ARG A 13 29.88 -26.71 -54.53
C ARG A 13 28.80 -26.16 -53.60
N LEU A 14 28.21 -27.07 -52.82
CA LEU A 14 27.38 -26.72 -51.67
C LEU A 14 28.24 -26.01 -50.63
N LEU A 15 27.75 -24.92 -50.05
CA LEU A 15 28.24 -24.40 -48.78
C LEU A 15 27.04 -24.02 -47.91
N VAL A 16 26.95 -24.75 -46.81
CA VAL A 16 26.03 -24.61 -45.69
C VAL A 16 26.42 -23.36 -44.90
N ALA A 17 25.45 -22.52 -44.55
CA ALA A 17 25.57 -21.61 -43.43
C ALA A 17 24.38 -21.87 -42.51
N GLY A 18 24.66 -22.58 -41.41
CA GLY A 18 23.67 -23.07 -40.47
C GLY A 18 23.01 -21.93 -39.69
N VAL A 19 21.71 -22.07 -39.49
CA VAL A 19 20.93 -21.24 -38.57
C VAL A 19 21.34 -21.61 -37.15
N ALA A 20 21.95 -20.68 -36.42
CA ALA A 20 22.18 -20.83 -34.99
C ALA A 20 20.84 -20.59 -34.26
N SER A 21 20.15 -21.66 -33.90
CA SER A 21 18.92 -21.60 -33.12
C SER A 21 19.24 -21.28 -31.66
N LEU A 22 18.76 -20.15 -31.16
CA LEU A 22 18.75 -19.84 -29.74
C LEU A 22 17.66 -20.68 -29.06
N ALA A 23 18.04 -21.68 -28.26
CA ALA A 23 17.09 -22.46 -27.47
C ALA A 23 16.67 -21.64 -26.24
N LEU A 24 15.48 -21.04 -26.28
CA LEU A 24 14.87 -20.38 -25.13
C LEU A 24 14.32 -21.46 -24.18
N VAL A 25 14.94 -21.65 -23.02
CA VAL A 25 14.38 -22.50 -21.95
C VAL A 25 13.26 -21.70 -21.27
N ALA A 26 12.01 -22.10 -21.49
CA ALA A 26 10.90 -21.61 -20.70
C ALA A 26 10.99 -22.25 -19.30
N ILE A 27 11.30 -21.45 -18.28
CA ILE A 27 11.10 -21.86 -16.88
C ILE A 27 9.61 -21.67 -16.60
N PRO A 28 8.83 -22.72 -16.30
CA PRO A 28 7.45 -22.55 -15.91
C PRO A 28 7.39 -21.84 -14.54
N SER A 29 6.91 -20.60 -14.53
CA SER A 29 6.56 -19.89 -13.31
C SER A 29 5.27 -20.50 -12.74
N ALA A 30 5.39 -21.46 -11.83
CA ALA A 30 4.25 -21.87 -11.01
C ALA A 30 4.03 -20.83 -9.91
N ALA A 31 3.36 -19.73 -10.25
CA ALA A 31 2.79 -18.84 -9.24
C ALA A 31 1.61 -19.57 -8.59
N GLY A 32 1.88 -20.31 -7.52
CA GLY A 32 0.83 -20.92 -6.71
C GLY A 32 -0.08 -19.82 -6.17
N ALA A 33 -1.38 -19.89 -6.48
CA ALA A 33 -2.36 -18.98 -5.91
C ALA A 33 -2.48 -19.28 -4.41
N LEU A 34 -2.05 -18.36 -3.57
CA LEU A 34 -2.34 -18.41 -2.14
C LEU A 34 -3.84 -18.09 -1.98
N THR A 35 -4.63 -19.06 -1.54
CA THR A 35 -6.00 -18.79 -1.10
C THR A 35 -5.93 -18.12 0.27
N PRO A 36 -6.47 -16.90 0.44
CA PRO A 36 -6.56 -16.29 1.75
C PRO A 36 -7.37 -17.18 2.69
N ASP A 37 -6.82 -17.45 3.87
CA ASP A 37 -7.55 -18.15 4.92
C ASP A 37 -8.48 -17.14 5.61
N VAL A 38 -9.68 -16.97 5.06
CA VAL A 38 -10.69 -16.06 5.58
C VAL A 38 -11.21 -16.58 6.92
N LYS A 39 -10.72 -16.01 8.01
CA LYS A 39 -11.26 -16.27 9.34
C LYS A 39 -12.67 -15.68 9.44
N PRO A 40 -13.61 -16.35 10.14
CA PRO A 40 -14.90 -15.75 10.43
C PRO A 40 -14.70 -14.45 11.22
N THR A 41 -15.52 -13.44 10.94
CA THR A 41 -15.56 -12.21 11.73
C THR A 41 -15.81 -12.58 13.19
N PRO A 42 -14.97 -12.13 14.14
CA PRO A 42 -15.24 -12.34 15.55
C PRO A 42 -16.63 -11.80 15.91
N PRO A 43 -17.40 -12.50 16.77
CA PRO A 43 -18.67 -11.97 17.24
C PRO A 43 -18.41 -10.65 17.97
N GLY A 44 -19.29 -9.67 17.78
CA GLY A 44 -19.18 -8.36 18.40
C GLY A 44 -20.36 -7.47 18.08
N THR A 45 -20.55 -6.43 18.89
CA THR A 45 -21.54 -5.39 18.65
C THR A 45 -20.83 -4.16 18.12
N ALA A 46 -21.32 -3.60 17.00
CA ALA A 46 -20.83 -2.33 16.51
C ALA A 46 -21.22 -1.22 17.49
N VAL A 47 -20.23 -0.44 17.93
CA VAL A 47 -20.41 0.70 18.83
C VAL A 47 -20.00 1.96 18.08
N ALA A 48 -20.88 2.95 18.04
CA ALA A 48 -20.54 4.26 17.52
C ALA A 48 -19.73 5.02 18.57
N ILE A 49 -18.51 5.45 18.21
CA ILE A 49 -17.59 6.17 19.11
C ILE A 49 -17.98 7.64 19.23
N LYS A 50 -18.16 8.29 18.08
CA LYS A 50 -18.59 9.67 17.97
C LYS A 50 -19.63 9.76 16.87
N THR A 51 -20.78 10.33 17.21
CA THR A 51 -21.83 10.69 16.25
C THR A 51 -22.03 12.19 16.32
N GLY A 52 -22.10 12.85 15.18
CA GLY A 52 -22.23 14.30 15.11
C GLY A 52 -21.81 14.85 13.76
N PRO A 53 -21.99 16.17 13.54
CA PRO A 53 -21.52 16.84 12.34
C PRO A 53 -19.99 16.83 12.22
N GLY A 54 -19.51 16.94 10.98
CA GLY A 54 -18.09 17.00 10.66
C GLY A 54 -17.40 15.63 10.64
N ASP A 55 -16.25 15.58 9.99
CA ASP A 55 -15.54 14.33 9.76
C ASP A 55 -14.69 13.95 10.97
N GLN A 56 -14.73 12.66 11.32
CA GLN A 56 -13.87 12.06 12.33
C GLN A 56 -12.95 11.08 11.60
N THR A 57 -11.64 11.31 11.64
CA THR A 57 -10.67 10.60 10.82
C THR A 57 -9.57 9.97 11.67
N GLU A 58 -8.78 9.09 11.05
CA GLU A 58 -7.58 8.49 11.66
C GLU A 58 -7.87 7.84 13.03
N PRO A 59 -8.86 6.92 13.14
CA PRO A 59 -9.16 6.27 14.40
C PRO A 59 -8.10 5.21 14.74
N HIS A 60 -7.65 5.21 16.00
CA HIS A 60 -6.79 4.18 16.57
C HIS A 60 -7.35 3.72 17.91
N VAL A 61 -7.18 2.44 18.26
CA VAL A 61 -7.70 1.86 19.50
C VAL A 61 -6.61 1.12 20.29
N SER A 62 -6.58 1.33 21.60
CA SER A 62 -5.76 0.56 22.55
C SER A 62 -6.53 0.36 23.85
N GLY A 63 -6.89 -0.89 24.13
CA GLY A 63 -7.78 -1.21 25.26
C GLY A 63 -9.10 -0.47 25.15
N ASN A 64 -9.42 0.35 26.16
CA ASN A 64 -10.65 1.14 26.19
C ASN A 64 -10.53 2.51 25.50
N LEU A 65 -9.33 2.94 25.12
CA LEU A 65 -9.15 4.24 24.50
C LEU A 65 -9.22 4.14 22.98
N VAL A 66 -10.06 4.97 22.38
CA VAL A 66 -10.08 5.25 20.95
C VAL A 66 -9.63 6.68 20.73
N SER A 67 -8.50 6.91 20.07
CA SER A 67 -8.08 8.25 19.63
C SER A 67 -8.49 8.49 18.19
N TYR A 68 -8.78 9.74 17.84
CA TYR A 68 -9.11 10.14 16.48
C TYR A 68 -8.85 11.64 16.26
N THR A 69 -8.77 12.04 14.99
CA THR A 69 -8.70 13.44 14.56
C THR A 69 -10.12 13.97 14.32
N ASP A 70 -10.49 15.04 15.00
CA ASP A 70 -11.76 15.74 14.86
C ASP A 70 -11.61 16.92 13.89
N LEU A 71 -12.22 16.78 12.71
CA LEU A 71 -12.28 17.83 11.67
C LEU A 71 -13.58 18.64 11.75
N SER A 72 -14.41 18.45 12.78
CA SER A 72 -15.62 19.25 13.00
C SER A 72 -15.33 20.66 13.52
N VAL A 73 -14.10 20.89 13.99
CA VAL A 73 -13.59 22.17 14.49
C VAL A 73 -12.43 22.66 13.62
N ILE A 74 -12.22 23.98 13.63
CA ILE A 74 -11.12 24.63 12.92
C ILE A 74 -10.36 25.51 13.94
N PRO A 75 -9.05 25.28 14.14
CA PRO A 75 -8.23 24.21 13.56
C PRO A 75 -8.64 22.80 14.06
N SER A 76 -8.22 21.75 13.34
CA SER A 76 -8.54 20.37 13.75
C SER A 76 -7.90 20.02 15.09
N GLN A 77 -8.54 19.12 15.83
CA GLN A 77 -8.15 18.74 17.18
C GLN A 77 -8.09 17.22 17.34
N ILE A 78 -7.23 16.72 18.23
CA ILE A 78 -7.25 15.31 18.64
C ILE A 78 -8.21 15.10 19.80
N ARG A 79 -8.99 14.03 19.71
CA ARG A 79 -9.88 13.58 20.79
C ARG A 79 -9.60 12.14 21.13
N TYR A 80 -10.01 11.75 22.33
CA TYR A 80 -10.09 10.35 22.72
C TYR A 80 -11.45 10.05 23.35
N HIS A 81 -11.93 8.85 23.06
CA HIS A 81 -13.11 8.27 23.68
C HIS A 81 -12.68 7.12 24.58
N ASP A 82 -13.11 7.14 25.84
CA ASP A 82 -12.96 6.03 26.78
C ASP A 82 -14.21 5.16 26.78
N LEU A 83 -14.09 3.95 26.24
CA LEU A 83 -15.15 2.96 26.10
C LEU A 83 -15.67 2.44 27.45
N ALA A 84 -14.88 2.49 28.52
CA ALA A 84 -15.34 2.05 29.84
C ALA A 84 -16.26 3.07 30.50
N THR A 85 -16.02 4.35 30.25
CA THR A 85 -16.77 5.46 30.83
C THR A 85 -17.72 6.12 29.84
N ASN A 86 -17.71 5.68 28.57
CA ASN A 86 -18.42 6.27 27.45
C ASN A 86 -18.22 7.80 27.35
N THR A 87 -17.01 8.25 27.65
CA THR A 87 -16.66 9.68 27.74
C THR A 87 -15.78 10.08 26.58
N ASP A 88 -16.12 11.20 25.95
CA ASP A 88 -15.43 11.76 24.79
C ASP A 88 -14.75 13.08 25.16
N THR A 89 -13.42 13.12 25.06
CA THR A 89 -12.61 14.24 25.59
C THR A 89 -11.65 14.76 24.53
N ALA A 90 -11.53 16.09 24.46
CA ALA A 90 -10.54 16.77 23.66
C ALA A 90 -9.17 16.78 24.34
N ILE A 91 -8.12 16.49 23.59
CA ILE A 91 -6.74 16.79 24.01
C ILE A 91 -6.52 18.29 23.82
N PRO A 92 -6.05 19.03 24.84
CA PRO A 92 -5.76 20.45 24.71
C PRO A 92 -4.73 20.71 23.61
N SER A 93 -5.08 21.57 22.65
CA SER A 93 -4.18 22.03 21.59
C SER A 93 -3.31 23.18 22.07
N LEU A 94 -2.19 23.43 21.37
CA LEU A 94 -1.35 24.60 21.64
C LEU A 94 -2.11 25.89 21.30
N PRO A 95 -1.90 26.99 22.07
CA PRO A 95 -2.60 28.26 21.88
C PRO A 95 -1.96 29.11 20.76
N ASP A 96 -1.49 28.48 19.68
CA ASP A 96 -0.83 29.12 18.54
C ASP A 96 -1.69 29.15 17.27
N GLY A 97 -2.90 28.60 17.33
CA GLY A 97 -3.81 28.50 16.19
C GLY A 97 -3.44 27.37 15.21
N GLY A 98 -2.49 26.51 15.57
CA GLY A 98 -2.13 25.34 14.80
C GLY A 98 -3.19 24.22 14.85
N ARG A 99 -3.05 23.25 13.97
CA ARG A 99 -3.94 22.09 13.84
C ARG A 99 -3.25 20.82 14.29
N ASP A 100 -3.99 19.95 14.95
CA ASP A 100 -3.50 18.64 15.38
C ASP A 100 -4.11 17.54 14.51
N GLN A 101 -3.28 16.59 14.03
CA GLN A 101 -3.67 15.54 13.09
C GLN A 101 -2.86 14.25 13.31
N SER A 102 -3.28 13.16 12.66
CA SER A 102 -2.63 11.85 12.65
C SER A 102 -2.47 11.26 14.05
N SER A 103 -3.61 11.13 14.74
CA SER A 103 -3.68 10.53 16.07
C SER A 103 -3.17 9.08 16.07
N ALA A 104 -2.55 8.65 17.17
CA ALA A 104 -2.33 7.24 17.48
C ALA A 104 -2.38 7.03 18.99
N VAL A 105 -2.78 5.83 19.44
CA VAL A 105 -2.87 5.49 20.87
C VAL A 105 -2.19 4.16 21.17
N SER A 106 -1.46 4.10 22.29
CA SER A 106 -0.89 2.87 22.85
C SER A 106 -0.98 2.90 24.37
N GLY A 107 -1.66 1.91 24.96
CA GLY A 107 -1.99 1.91 26.38
C GLY A 107 -2.80 3.17 26.75
N THR A 108 -2.21 4.01 27.59
CA THR A 108 -2.81 5.27 28.05
C THR A 108 -2.22 6.52 27.39
N THR A 109 -1.40 6.36 26.35
CA THR A 109 -0.69 7.46 25.70
C THR A 109 -1.23 7.68 24.30
N VAL A 110 -1.66 8.92 24.02
CA VAL A 110 -2.00 9.40 22.68
C VAL A 110 -0.86 10.25 22.15
N VAL A 111 -0.46 10.03 20.90
CA VAL A 111 0.51 10.83 20.16
C VAL A 111 -0.11 11.38 18.90
N TYR A 112 0.39 12.51 18.42
CA TYR A 112 -0.14 13.19 17.23
C TYR A 112 0.90 14.16 16.65
N SER A 113 0.64 14.64 15.43
CA SER A 113 1.41 15.70 14.80
C SER A 113 0.71 17.04 15.00
N HIS A 114 1.45 18.03 15.49
CA HIS A 114 1.01 19.41 15.58
C HIS A 114 1.59 20.21 14.41
N PHE A 115 0.73 20.93 13.68
CA PHE A 115 1.11 21.79 12.58
C PHE A 115 0.78 23.25 12.93
N PRO A 116 1.77 24.16 12.99
CA PRO A 116 1.51 25.58 13.18
C PRO A 116 0.68 26.15 11.99
N PRO A 117 0.06 27.34 12.17
CA PRO A 117 -0.75 27.99 11.13
C PRO A 117 0.01 28.27 9.83
#